data_AF-A0A932K559-F1
#
_entry.id   AF-A0A932K559-F1
#
_cell.length_a   1.000
_cell.length_b   1.000
_cell.length_c   1.000
_cell.angle_alpha   90.00
_cell.angle_beta   90.00
_cell.angle_gamma   90.00
#
_symmetry.space_group_name_H-M   'P 1'
#
loop_
_entity.id
_entity.type
_entity.pdbx_description
1 polymer ?
#
loop_
_entity_poly.entity_id
_entity_poly.type
_entity_poly.pdbx_seq_one_letter_code
_entity_poly.pdbx_strand_id
1 'polypeptide(L)'
;MIYEVRTYRLKPGSVAEAEKRFGDAIPAREKHSKLGAFWHTELGPLNQIIHVWPYESLQHRTEVRAAAAKETGWPPKIQEFIETMESEIFIPAPFMRPLGNQTLGSVYEMRMYTYQPGAMPEVLKRWAEAIPDREKLSPLAACWYSEIGGLNRFVHVWPYKNVEDRAR
;
A
#
# COMPACT_ATOMS: atom_id res chain seq x y z
N MET A 1 8.80 -3.01 -12.56
CA MET A 1 7.76 -2.41 -11.69
C MET A 1 7.98 -2.85 -10.24
N ILE A 2 7.99 -1.89 -9.33
CA ILE A 2 8.08 -2.03 -7.87
C ILE A 2 6.98 -1.15 -7.23
N TYR A 3 6.63 -1.45 -5.98
CA TYR A 3 5.69 -0.67 -5.19
C TYR A 3 6.38 -0.17 -3.92
N GLU A 4 6.41 1.15 -3.73
CA GLU A 4 6.78 1.72 -2.45
C GLU A 4 5.55 1.80 -1.56
N VAL A 5 5.51 0.99 -0.50
CA VAL A 5 4.47 1.06 0.54
C VAL A 5 5.03 1.86 1.69
N ARG A 6 4.32 2.91 2.07
CA ARG A 6 4.73 3.78 3.19
C ARG A 6 3.62 3.76 4.23
N THR A 7 4.02 3.44 5.45
CA THR A 7 3.13 3.34 6.61
C THR A 7 3.56 4.39 7.62
N TYR A 8 2.70 5.38 7.85
CA TYR A 8 2.95 6.42 8.83
C TYR A 8 2.04 6.22 10.01
N ARG A 9 2.62 6.11 11.21
CA ARG A 9 1.86 6.20 12.45
C ARG A 9 1.76 7.65 12.83
N LEU A 10 0.53 8.08 13.07
CA LEU A 10 0.16 9.45 13.37
C LEU A 10 -0.24 9.57 14.84
N LYS A 11 -0.18 10.80 15.36
CA LYS A 11 -0.68 11.15 16.68
C LYS A 11 -2.19 10.85 16.78
N PRO A 12 -2.69 10.37 17.94
CA PRO A 12 -4.12 10.16 18.13
C PRO A 12 -4.95 11.40 17.78
N GLY A 13 -6.07 11.18 17.09
CA GLY A 13 -6.99 12.25 16.68
C GLY A 13 -6.54 13.09 15.48
N SER A 14 -5.38 12.81 14.87
CA SER A 14 -4.86 13.58 13.73
C SER A 14 -5.15 12.97 12.35
N VAL A 15 -5.67 11.74 12.28
CA VAL A 15 -5.87 11.00 11.01
C VAL A 15 -6.71 11.81 10.02
N ALA A 16 -7.91 12.25 10.39
CA ALA A 16 -8.81 12.94 9.47
C ALA A 16 -8.20 14.24 8.87
N GLU A 17 -7.51 15.04 9.69
CA GLU A 17 -6.84 16.24 9.21
C GLU A 17 -5.60 15.90 8.37
N ALA A 18 -4.85 14.85 8.72
CA ALA A 18 -3.74 14.37 7.93
C ALA A 18 -4.20 13.92 6.54
N GLU A 19 -5.30 13.17 6.46
CA GLU A 19 -5.89 12.70 5.20
C GLU A 19 -6.36 13.86 4.32
N LYS A 20 -7.05 14.83 4.91
CA LYS A 20 -7.46 16.05 4.21
C LYS A 20 -6.24 16.77 3.60
N ARG A 21 -5.21 17.05 4.41
CA ARG A 21 -3.98 17.71 3.95
C ARG A 21 -3.21 16.88 2.92
N PHE A 22 -3.28 15.56 3.02
CA PHE A 22 -2.69 14.66 2.02
C PHE A 22 -3.45 14.75 0.71
N GLY A 23 -4.78 14.68 0.75
CA GLY A 23 -5.67 14.83 -0.40
C GLY A 23 -5.44 16.15 -1.15
N ASP A 24 -5.31 17.26 -0.44
CA ASP A 24 -5.00 18.57 -1.02
C ASP A 24 -3.64 18.61 -1.74
N ALA A 25 -2.69 17.77 -1.31
CA ALA A 25 -1.33 17.68 -1.89
C ALA A 25 -1.22 16.67 -3.04
N ILE A 26 -2.18 15.74 -3.20
CA ILE A 26 -2.16 14.71 -4.25
C ILE A 26 -2.06 15.31 -5.66
N PRO A 27 -2.81 16.35 -6.05
CA PRO A 27 -2.73 16.91 -7.40
C PRO A 27 -1.31 17.39 -7.78
N ALA A 28 -0.54 17.92 -6.83
CA ALA A 28 0.84 18.32 -7.07
C ALA A 28 1.75 17.10 -7.32
N ARG A 29 1.55 16.02 -6.55
CA ARG A 29 2.32 14.77 -6.68
C ARG A 29 1.98 13.98 -7.93
N GLU A 30 0.72 13.96 -8.34
CA GLU A 30 0.24 13.21 -9.50
C GLU A 30 0.78 13.70 -10.84
N LYS A 31 1.39 14.89 -10.88
CA LYS A 31 2.16 15.37 -12.04
C LYS A 31 3.38 14.48 -12.32
N HIS A 32 3.90 13.80 -11.29
CA HIS A 32 5.14 13.01 -11.36
C HIS A 32 4.91 11.51 -11.14
N SER A 33 3.95 11.13 -10.29
CA SER A 33 3.59 9.73 -10.08
C SER A 33 2.15 9.58 -9.62
N LYS A 34 1.44 8.60 -10.17
CA LYS A 34 0.10 8.23 -9.72
C LYS A 34 0.11 7.56 -8.35
N LEU A 35 -0.90 7.89 -7.55
CA LEU A 35 -1.14 7.20 -6.29
C LEU A 35 -1.76 5.83 -6.59
N GLY A 36 -1.13 4.75 -6.12
CA GLY A 36 -1.62 3.40 -6.34
C GLY A 36 -2.72 3.00 -5.36
N ALA A 37 -2.57 3.40 -4.10
CA ALA A 37 -3.58 3.21 -3.06
C ALA A 37 -3.34 4.16 -1.88
N PHE A 38 -4.41 4.45 -1.14
CA PHE A 38 -4.38 5.17 0.12
C PHE A 38 -5.39 4.53 1.07
N TRP A 39 -4.96 4.18 2.27
CA TRP A 39 -5.77 3.58 3.30
C TRP A 39 -5.45 4.21 4.65
N HIS A 40 -6.40 4.17 5.57
CA HIS A 40 -6.13 4.27 7.00
C HIS A 40 -6.48 2.97 7.71
N THR A 41 -5.97 2.80 8.92
CA THR A 41 -6.26 1.64 9.78
C THR A 41 -7.38 1.95 10.76
N GLU A 42 -8.50 1.23 10.63
CA GLU A 42 -9.58 1.22 11.63
C GLU A 42 -9.42 0.06 12.63
N LEU A 43 -8.84 -1.06 12.19
CA LEU A 43 -8.64 -2.28 12.99
C LEU A 43 -7.17 -2.71 12.93
N GLY A 44 -6.61 -3.11 14.07
CA GLY A 44 -5.20 -3.49 14.20
C GLY A 44 -4.32 -2.33 14.69
N PRO A 45 -3.13 -2.09 14.11
CA PRO A 45 -2.29 -0.94 14.47
C PRO A 45 -3.03 0.37 14.20
N LEU A 46 -3.39 1.09 15.26
CA LEU A 46 -4.24 2.28 15.14
C LEU A 46 -3.47 3.53 14.71
N ASN A 47 -4.23 4.52 14.22
CA ASN A 47 -3.73 5.84 13.81
C ASN A 47 -2.68 5.76 12.69
N GLN A 48 -2.81 4.82 11.76
CA GLN A 48 -1.90 4.74 10.61
C GLN A 48 -2.58 5.17 9.33
N ILE A 49 -1.82 5.87 8.48
CA ILE A 49 -2.11 5.98 7.05
C ILE A 49 -1.10 5.15 6.28
N ILE A 50 -1.58 4.46 5.24
CA ILE A 50 -0.79 3.61 4.36
C ILE A 50 -1.00 4.11 2.94
N HIS A 51 0.07 4.47 2.25
CA HIS A 51 -0.02 4.93 0.87
C HIS A 51 1.01 4.25 -0.02
N VAL A 52 0.55 3.83 -1.20
CA VAL A 52 1.28 2.97 -2.11
C VAL A 52 1.59 3.70 -3.41
N TRP A 53 2.85 3.66 -3.82
CA TRP A 53 3.34 4.34 -5.02
C TRP A 53 3.99 3.35 -5.98
N PRO A 54 3.41 3.10 -7.18
CA PRO A 54 4.03 2.28 -8.21
C PRO A 54 5.18 3.02 -8.90
N TYR A 55 6.26 2.31 -9.19
CA TYR A 55 7.43 2.81 -9.93
C TYR A 55 7.99 1.74 -10.86
N GLU A 56 8.42 2.12 -12.07
CA GLU A 56 9.10 1.20 -12.97
C GLU A 56 10.34 0.52 -12.35
N SER A 57 11.16 1.29 -11.62
CA SER A 57 12.39 0.84 -10.98
C SER A 57 12.77 1.72 -9.77
N LEU A 58 13.80 1.33 -9.00
CA LEU A 58 14.36 2.15 -7.92
C LEU A 58 14.95 3.48 -8.43
N GLN A 59 15.49 3.48 -9.66
CA GLN A 59 15.99 4.70 -10.30
C GLN A 59 14.85 5.65 -10.63
N HIS A 60 13.79 5.16 -11.28
CA HIS A 60 12.58 5.94 -11.58
C HIS A 60 11.95 6.51 -10.30
N ARG A 61 11.88 5.71 -9.22
CA ARG A 61 11.45 6.19 -7.90
C ARG A 61 12.27 7.39 -7.42
N THR A 62 13.59 7.32 -7.56
CA THR A 62 14.51 8.37 -7.09
C THR A 62 14.29 9.67 -7.88
N GLU A 63 14.18 9.56 -9.20
CA GLU A 63 13.91 10.68 -10.11
C GLU A 63 12.57 11.35 -9.81
N VAL A 64 11.49 10.58 -9.71
CA VAL A 64 10.16 11.10 -9.36
C VAL A 64 10.19 11.82 -8.02
N ARG A 65 10.82 11.23 -6.99
CA ARG A 65 10.88 11.85 -5.66
C ARG A 65 11.64 13.18 -5.70
N ALA A 66 12.74 13.25 -6.45
CA ALA A 66 13.52 14.47 -6.62
C ALA A 66 12.74 15.55 -7.39
N ALA A 67 11.95 15.16 -8.40
CA ALA A 67 11.11 16.08 -9.16
C ALA A 67 9.93 16.58 -8.33
N ALA A 68 9.18 15.68 -7.68
CA ALA A 68 8.03 16.03 -6.86
C ALA A 68 8.38 16.88 -5.63
N ALA A 69 9.59 16.76 -5.08
CA ALA A 69 10.05 17.60 -3.98
C ALA A 69 10.20 19.10 -4.37
N LYS A 70 10.21 19.42 -5.66
CA LYS A 70 10.27 20.80 -6.19
C LYS A 70 8.88 21.39 -6.45
N GLU A 71 7.81 20.60 -6.34
CA GLU A 71 6.45 21.06 -6.59
C GLU A 71 5.89 21.88 -5.43
N THR A 72 5.34 23.05 -5.74
CA THR A 72 4.55 23.81 -4.77
C THR A 72 3.32 22.99 -4.36
N GLY A 73 3.16 22.76 -3.06
CA GLY A 73 2.07 21.94 -2.51
C GLY A 73 2.47 20.50 -2.17
N TRP A 74 3.71 20.08 -2.45
CA TRP A 74 4.27 18.82 -1.99
C TRP A 74 5.59 19.06 -1.24
N PRO A 75 5.89 18.36 -0.13
CA PRO A 75 5.11 17.31 0.54
C PRO A 75 3.87 17.83 1.28
N PRO A 76 2.91 16.95 1.63
CA PRO A 76 1.78 17.32 2.46
C PRO A 76 2.25 17.84 3.82
N LYS A 77 1.55 18.84 4.35
CA LYS A 77 1.86 19.50 5.64
C LYS A 77 1.36 18.67 6.82
N ILE A 78 1.87 17.45 6.97
CA ILE A 78 1.44 16.48 8.01
C ILE A 78 2.57 16.09 8.97
N GLN A 79 3.75 16.69 8.83
CA GLN A 79 4.96 16.34 9.61
C GLN A 79 4.72 16.42 11.12
N GLU A 80 3.93 17.40 11.56
CA GLU A 80 3.59 17.57 12.98
C GLU A 80 2.74 16.43 13.55
N PHE A 81 2.05 15.66 12.70
CA PHE A 81 1.22 14.54 13.09
C PHE A 81 1.97 13.22 13.11
N ILE A 82 3.11 13.11 12.42
CA ILE A 82 3.79 11.83 12.22
C ILE A 82 4.65 11.48 13.46
N GLU A 83 4.44 10.29 14.00
CA GLU A 83 5.28 9.70 15.06
C GLU A 83 6.37 8.79 14.48
N THR A 84 6.01 7.94 13.51
CA THR A 84 6.97 7.05 12.82
C THR A 84 6.65 6.95 11.34
N MET A 85 7.69 6.80 10.52
CA MET A 85 7.58 6.56 9.09
C MET A 85 8.31 5.27 8.73
N GLU A 86 7.58 4.30 8.18
CA GLU A 86 8.16 3.12 7.54
C GLU A 86 7.98 3.24 6.03
N SER A 87 9.00 2.83 5.27
CA SER A 87 9.01 2.86 3.82
C SER A 87 9.66 1.59 3.31
N GLU A 88 8.89 0.78 2.61
CA GLU A 88 9.32 -0.52 2.11
C GLU A 88 9.12 -0.60 0.61
N ILE A 89 9.96 -1.40 -0.05
CA ILE A 89 9.85 -1.70 -1.47
C ILE A 89 9.38 -3.13 -1.63
N PHE A 90 8.31 -3.28 -2.40
CA PHE A 90 7.63 -4.51 -2.67
C PHE A 90 7.66 -4.84 -4.17
N ILE A 91 7.74 -6.12 -4.49
CA ILE A 91 7.60 -6.67 -5.84
C ILE A 91 6.21 -7.31 -5.95
N PRO A 92 5.44 -7.05 -7.03
CA PRO A 92 4.17 -7.73 -7.24
C PRO A 92 4.34 -9.23 -7.38
N ALA A 93 3.41 -9.98 -6.78
CA ALA A 93 3.29 -11.39 -7.06
C ALA A 93 3.03 -11.62 -8.57
N PRO A 94 3.49 -12.74 -9.16
CA PRO A 94 3.40 -12.95 -10.62
C PRO A 94 1.97 -12.92 -11.19
N PHE A 95 0.97 -13.21 -10.37
CA PHE A 95 -0.45 -13.20 -10.73
C PHE A 95 -1.15 -11.87 -10.43
N MET A 96 -0.41 -10.86 -9.96
CA MET A 96 -1.00 -9.58 -9.58
C MET A 96 -1.25 -8.70 -10.80
N ARG A 97 -2.46 -8.16 -10.89
CA ARG A 97 -2.81 -7.10 -11.85
C ARG A 97 -2.21 -5.76 -11.38
N PRO A 98 -1.77 -4.87 -12.28
CA PRO A 98 -1.35 -3.54 -11.87
C PRO A 98 -2.44 -2.82 -11.06
N LEU A 99 -2.04 -2.05 -10.03
CA LEU A 99 -2.97 -1.14 -9.36
C LEU A 99 -3.52 -0.15 -10.39
N GLY A 100 -4.83 0.11 -10.34
CA GLY A 100 -5.51 1.05 -11.23
C GLY A 100 -6.60 1.82 -10.49
N ASN A 101 -7.33 2.67 -11.22
CA ASN A 101 -8.46 3.42 -10.68
C ASN A 101 -9.63 2.46 -10.43
N GLN A 102 -9.72 1.92 -9.22
CA GLN A 102 -10.73 0.95 -8.85
C GLN A 102 -11.35 1.27 -7.48
N THR A 103 -12.67 1.16 -7.40
CA THR A 103 -13.40 1.17 -6.14
C THR A 103 -13.83 -0.26 -5.84
N LEU A 104 -13.03 -0.99 -5.07
CA LEU A 104 -13.25 -2.44 -4.85
C LEU A 104 -14.11 -2.75 -3.62
N GLY A 105 -14.22 -1.82 -2.67
CA GLY A 105 -14.96 -2.00 -1.43
C GLY A 105 -14.76 -0.81 -0.48
N SER A 106 -15.44 -0.86 0.66
CA SER A 106 -15.38 0.17 1.70
C SER A 106 -14.45 -0.22 2.85
N VAL A 107 -14.14 -1.50 3.00
CA VAL A 107 -13.23 -2.03 4.04
C VAL A 107 -12.19 -2.92 3.36
N TYR A 108 -10.94 -2.80 3.77
CA TYR A 108 -9.83 -3.58 3.23
C TYR A 108 -9.12 -4.32 4.37
N GLU A 109 -8.94 -5.63 4.21
CA GLU A 109 -8.10 -6.44 5.10
C GLU A 109 -6.71 -6.57 4.48
N MET A 110 -5.73 -5.85 5.05
CA MET A 110 -4.32 -6.03 4.74
C MET A 110 -3.71 -7.05 5.69
N ARG A 111 -3.11 -8.11 5.16
CA ARG A 111 -2.40 -9.12 5.93
C ARG A 111 -0.95 -9.16 5.49
N MET A 112 -0.05 -9.15 6.46
CA MET A 112 1.39 -9.17 6.26
C MET A 112 1.98 -10.34 7.06
N TYR A 113 2.67 -11.25 6.40
CA TYR A 113 3.33 -12.39 7.03
C TYR A 113 4.83 -12.33 6.82
N THR A 114 5.59 -12.70 7.82
CA THR A 114 7.03 -12.96 7.65
C THR A 114 7.23 -14.47 7.51
N TYR A 115 7.73 -14.90 6.36
CA TYR A 115 8.05 -16.29 6.11
C TYR A 115 9.51 -16.60 6.44
N GLN A 116 9.83 -17.90 6.58
CA GLN A 116 11.20 -18.34 6.72
C GLN A 116 12.02 -18.00 5.45
N PRO A 117 13.31 -17.69 5.58
CA PRO A 117 14.18 -17.45 4.43
C PRO A 117 14.09 -18.58 3.39
N GLY A 118 13.97 -18.21 2.11
CA GLY A 118 13.87 -19.17 1.01
C GLY A 118 12.49 -19.77 0.77
N ALA A 119 11.49 -19.50 1.61
CA ALA A 119 10.13 -20.05 1.43
C ALA A 119 9.30 -19.33 0.34
N MET A 120 9.65 -18.09 -0.02
CA MET A 120 8.84 -17.26 -0.92
C MET A 120 8.50 -17.90 -2.28
N PRO A 121 9.42 -18.60 -2.98
CA PRO A 121 9.09 -19.24 -4.25
C PRO A 121 7.94 -20.25 -4.15
N GLU A 122 7.95 -21.10 -3.11
CA GLU A 122 6.88 -22.08 -2.88
C GLU A 122 5.58 -21.41 -2.42
N VAL A 123 5.66 -20.35 -1.62
CA VAL A 123 4.48 -19.54 -1.24
C VAL A 123 3.81 -18.96 -2.48
N LEU A 124 4.57 -18.32 -3.37
CA LEU A 124 4.06 -17.73 -4.60
C LEU A 124 3.43 -18.79 -5.52
N LYS A 125 4.06 -19.96 -5.64
CA LYS A 125 3.51 -21.08 -6.43
C LYS A 125 2.15 -21.53 -5.90
N ARG A 126 2.05 -21.84 -4.61
CA ARG A 126 0.78 -22.30 -3.99
C ARG A 126 -0.31 -21.24 -4.07
N TRP A 127 0.07 -19.98 -3.89
CA TRP A 127 -0.87 -18.87 -4.04
C TRP A 127 -1.39 -18.76 -5.47
N ALA A 128 -0.52 -18.85 -6.48
CA ALA A 128 -0.93 -18.79 -7.88
C ALA A 128 -2.03 -19.81 -8.23
N GLU A 129 -1.95 -21.03 -7.66
CA GLU A 129 -2.96 -22.08 -7.83
C GLU A 129 -4.29 -21.74 -7.13
N ALA A 130 -4.24 -21.08 -5.96
CA ALA A 130 -5.42 -20.79 -5.13
C ALA A 130 -6.13 -19.47 -5.48
N ILE A 131 -5.44 -18.51 -6.10
CA ILE A 131 -5.99 -17.18 -6.41
C ILE A 131 -7.28 -17.25 -7.25
N PRO A 132 -7.39 -18.05 -8.34
CA PRO A 132 -8.60 -18.10 -9.15
C PRO A 132 -9.86 -18.45 -8.35
N ASP A 133 -9.75 -19.35 -7.38
CA ASP A 133 -10.89 -19.71 -6.51
C ASP A 133 -11.14 -18.65 -5.44
N ARG A 134 -10.06 -18.08 -4.86
CA ARG A 134 -10.20 -17.06 -3.83
C ARG A 134 -10.80 -15.76 -4.36
N GLU A 135 -10.55 -15.41 -5.61
CA GLU A 135 -11.12 -14.22 -6.27
C GLU A 135 -12.62 -14.34 -6.55
N LYS A 136 -13.19 -15.57 -6.56
CA LYS A 136 -14.65 -15.77 -6.60
C LYS A 136 -15.33 -15.26 -5.33
N LEU A 137 -14.58 -15.19 -4.22
CA LEU A 137 -15.08 -14.68 -2.95
C LEU A 137 -14.89 -13.17 -2.86
N SER A 138 -13.69 -12.66 -3.04
CA SER A 138 -13.36 -11.24 -2.99
C SER A 138 -12.15 -10.96 -3.89
N PRO A 139 -12.16 -9.87 -4.67
CA PRO A 139 -11.11 -9.61 -5.65
C PRO A 139 -9.77 -9.32 -4.97
N LEU A 140 -8.66 -9.72 -5.59
CA LEU A 140 -7.35 -9.43 -5.04
C LEU A 140 -6.99 -7.95 -5.33
N ALA A 141 -7.02 -7.10 -4.30
CA ALA A 141 -6.71 -5.67 -4.45
C ALA A 141 -5.20 -5.45 -4.59
N ALA A 142 -4.41 -6.24 -3.85
CA ALA A 142 -2.96 -6.21 -3.89
C ALA A 142 -2.36 -7.52 -3.38
N CYS A 143 -1.25 -7.94 -3.97
CA CYS A 143 -0.42 -9.02 -3.47
C CYS A 143 1.04 -8.79 -3.85
N TRP A 144 1.90 -8.70 -2.84
CA TRP A 144 3.29 -8.36 -3.01
C TRP A 144 4.19 -9.11 -2.04
N TYR A 145 5.48 -9.13 -2.32
CA TYR A 145 6.50 -9.59 -1.39
C TYR A 145 7.64 -8.57 -1.27
N SER A 146 8.23 -8.46 -0.08
CA SER A 146 9.24 -7.44 0.22
C SER A 146 10.56 -7.72 -0.49
N GLU A 147 11.15 -6.66 -1.05
CA GLU A 147 12.53 -6.64 -1.54
C GLU A 147 13.43 -5.81 -0.61
N ILE A 148 12.95 -4.63 -0.15
CA ILE A 148 13.68 -3.74 0.76
C ILE A 148 12.77 -3.36 1.92
N GLY A 149 13.29 -3.42 3.14
CA GLY A 149 12.53 -3.17 4.37
C GLY A 149 12.52 -4.43 5.24
N GLY A 150 11.37 -4.78 5.79
CA GLY A 150 11.21 -6.05 6.47
C GLY A 150 11.30 -7.20 5.47
N LEU A 151 12.35 -8.02 5.57
CA LEU A 151 12.61 -9.12 4.64
C LEU A 151 11.64 -10.29 4.83
N ASN A 152 11.47 -11.07 3.75
CA ASN A 152 10.58 -12.24 3.71
C ASN A 152 9.11 -11.92 4.03
N ARG A 153 8.69 -10.65 3.87
CA ARG A 153 7.29 -10.26 4.03
C ARG A 153 6.50 -10.64 2.79
N PHE A 154 5.35 -11.25 3.00
CA PHE A 154 4.32 -11.49 1.99
C PHE A 154 3.06 -10.73 2.41
N VAL A 155 2.58 -9.85 1.53
CA VAL A 155 1.47 -8.94 1.79
C VAL A 155 0.35 -9.24 0.82
N HIS A 156 -0.87 -9.30 1.31
CA HIS A 156 -2.06 -9.40 0.47
C HIS A 156 -3.20 -8.56 1.06
N VAL A 157 -3.96 -7.93 0.17
CA VAL A 157 -5.05 -7.02 0.53
C VAL A 157 -6.35 -7.47 -0.12
N TRP A 158 -7.38 -7.63 0.70
CA TRP A 158 -8.70 -8.09 0.29
C TRP A 158 -9.76 -7.03 0.61
N PRO A 159 -10.49 -6.53 -0.37
CA PRO A 159 -11.61 -5.62 -0.19
C PRO A 159 -12.89 -6.37 0.16
N TYR A 160 -13.73 -5.73 0.97
CA TYR A 160 -15.04 -6.20 1.38
C TYR A 160 -16.02 -5.01 1.37
N LYS A 161 -17.32 -5.33 1.29
CA LYS A 161 -18.37 -4.30 1.33
C LYS A 161 -18.42 -3.61 2.69
N ASN A 162 -18.29 -4.39 3.76
CA ASN A 162 -18.30 -3.97 5.17
C ASN A 162 -17.64 -5.07 6.02
N VAL A 163 -17.61 -4.88 7.34
CA VAL A 163 -16.99 -5.82 8.28
C VAL A 163 -17.76 -7.14 8.34
N GLU A 164 -19.08 -7.12 8.17
CA GLU A 164 -19.94 -8.30 8.17
C GLU A 164 -19.68 -9.19 6.94
N ASP A 165 -19.51 -8.58 5.75
CA ASP A 165 -19.18 -9.28 4.49
C ASP A 165 -17.82 -9.98 4.55
N ARG A 166 -16.93 -9.56 5.46
CA ARG A 166 -15.64 -10.22 5.71
C ARG A 166 -15.79 -11.52 6.52
N ALA A 167 -16.90 -11.74 7.21
CA ALA A 167 -17.12 -12.90 8.07
C ALA A 167 -17.79 -14.10 7.37
N ARG A 168 -18.17 -13.95 6.10
CA ARG A 168 -18.85 -15.00 5.31
C ARG A 168 -17.96 -16.19 4.96
#